data_AF-A0A4P5Y3X4-F1
#
_entry.id   AF-A0A4P5Y3X4-F1
#
_cell.length_a   1.000
_cell.length_b   1.000
_cell.length_c   1.000
_cell.angle_alpha   90.00
_cell.angle_beta   90.00
_cell.angle_gamma   90.00
#
_symmetry.space_group_name_H-M   'P 1'
#
loop_
_entity.id
_entity.type
_entity.pdbx_description
1 polymer ?
#
loop_
_entity_poly.entity_id
_entity_poly.type
_entity_poly.pdbx_seq_one_letter_code
_entity_poly.pdbx_strand_id
1 'polypeptide(L)'
;MSINRIIIVGVVAGVMALSLAPDARAQQLGSKLSEKITQSATIDPSAKADITKFIDQAIKNLKSTDPLTVRSGREMVVSSMTKQQVNPAFRPVFAAMILPDLKKIITSASAFQATNALEIVKALQCPDSISFLAEQTAVKNQPSSSLRLVAAGGLATMRTPIELTSGQADGVLKILGSSVIKETDWMVASYDLQAICTFSTSPQVPKASQAFARTALVSALGYFVTQIRKGTVKSEMIRAVNRSLAIYMRDQVPLATQADVAAIMKALESTLKEIKSLPVPKEPDSLVEAYAQVNKTVDTIQKTFLGGKGSAPAGATGKPATPPSPPAKK
;
A
#
# COMPACT_ATOMS: atom_id res chain seq x y z
N MET A 1 -42.50 55.53 37.58
CA MET A 1 -41.54 56.04 36.57
C MET A 1 -40.98 54.86 35.79
N SER A 2 -41.15 54.88 34.45
CA SER A 2 -40.45 54.19 33.35
C SER A 2 -39.51 53.01 33.69
N ILE A 3 -39.80 51.77 33.27
CA ILE A 3 -39.42 51.11 31.99
C ILE A 3 -37.90 51.14 31.66
N ASN A 4 -37.25 49.97 31.79
CA ASN A 4 -36.39 49.29 30.79
C ASN A 4 -35.89 47.94 31.37
N ARG A 5 -36.42 46.78 30.93
CA ARG A 5 -35.86 45.83 29.92
C ARG A 5 -34.45 45.35 30.34
N ILE A 6 -34.14 44.07 30.53
CA ILE A 6 -34.16 42.98 29.53
C ILE A 6 -34.23 41.59 30.23
N ILE A 7 -34.90 40.68 29.54
CA ILE A 7 -35.27 39.29 29.82
C ILE A 7 -34.08 38.33 29.64
N ILE A 8 -33.88 37.36 30.55
CA ILE A 8 -33.45 36.00 30.22
C ILE A 8 -34.25 35.01 31.08
N VAL A 9 -35.26 34.41 30.46
CA VAL A 9 -35.92 33.16 30.90
C VAL A 9 -35.32 32.05 30.04
N GLY A 10 -34.82 30.98 30.66
CA GLY A 10 -34.17 29.88 29.97
C GLY A 10 -34.11 28.61 30.81
N VAL A 11 -35.29 28.02 30.99
CA VAL A 11 -35.65 26.69 31.50
C VAL A 11 -34.53 25.64 31.47
N VAL A 12 -34.15 25.16 32.65
CA VAL A 12 -33.47 23.88 32.89
C VAL A 12 -34.57 22.83 33.10
N ALA A 13 -34.84 22.01 32.08
CA ALA A 13 -35.59 20.76 32.23
C ALA A 13 -35.38 19.88 30.99
N GLY A 14 -34.93 18.64 31.20
CA GLY A 14 -35.06 17.58 30.19
C GLY A 14 -33.78 16.90 29.72
N VAL A 15 -32.86 16.51 30.61
CA VAL A 15 -31.89 15.44 30.33
C VAL A 15 -32.33 14.19 31.07
N MET A 16 -33.33 13.49 30.51
CA MET A 16 -33.67 12.10 30.83
C MET A 16 -34.53 11.53 29.71
N ALA A 17 -33.87 10.89 28.74
CA ALA A 17 -34.37 9.78 27.90
C ALA A 17 -33.48 9.65 26.64
N LEU A 18 -32.25 9.16 26.79
CA LEU A 18 -31.46 8.68 25.65
C LEU A 18 -30.47 7.58 26.05
N SER A 19 -30.86 6.79 27.04
CA SER A 19 -30.21 5.53 27.39
C SER A 19 -31.30 4.45 27.39
N LEU A 20 -31.42 3.74 26.27
CA LEU A 20 -31.96 2.38 26.09
C LEU A 20 -32.34 2.18 24.61
N ALA A 21 -31.32 2.00 23.77
CA ALA A 21 -31.45 1.22 22.54
C ALA A 21 -30.06 0.67 22.14
N PRO A 22 -29.57 -0.41 22.77
CA PRO A 22 -28.32 -1.05 22.35
C PRO A 22 -28.43 -1.83 21.02
N ASP A 23 -29.63 -2.12 20.48
CA ASP A 23 -29.75 -3.20 19.48
C ASP A 23 -30.23 -2.81 18.07
N ALA A 24 -30.64 -1.55 17.81
CA ALA A 24 -31.08 -1.16 16.46
C ALA A 24 -29.94 -0.72 15.52
N ARG A 25 -28.76 -0.39 16.05
CA ARG A 25 -27.63 0.14 15.25
C ARG A 25 -26.67 -0.94 14.73
N ALA A 26 -26.75 -2.16 15.24
CA ALA A 26 -26.00 -3.30 14.69
C ALA A 26 -26.62 -3.84 13.39
N GLN A 27 -27.89 -3.53 13.12
CA GLN A 27 -28.65 -4.04 11.97
C GLN A 27 -28.50 -3.20 10.68
N GLN A 28 -27.73 -2.10 10.72
CA GLN A 28 -27.48 -1.22 9.58
C GLN A 28 -26.09 -1.37 8.95
N LEU A 29 -25.30 -2.34 9.41
CA LEU A 29 -24.21 -2.92 8.63
C LEU A 29 -24.86 -3.81 7.58
N GLY A 30 -24.87 -3.37 6.32
CA GLY A 30 -25.56 -4.08 5.24
C GLY A 30 -25.20 -5.58 5.22
N SER A 31 -26.19 -6.41 4.92
CA SER A 31 -26.05 -7.87 4.87
C SER A 31 -24.81 -8.25 4.06
N LYS A 32 -23.86 -8.93 4.70
CA LYS A 32 -22.68 -9.49 4.00
C LYS A 32 -23.12 -10.51 2.97
N LEU A 33 -22.32 -10.68 1.92
CA LEU A 33 -22.49 -11.80 1.01
C LEU A 33 -22.36 -13.11 1.82
N SER A 34 -23.20 -14.11 1.51
CA SER A 34 -23.18 -15.38 2.23
C SER A 34 -21.88 -16.14 1.94
N GLU A 35 -21.38 -16.87 2.94
CA GLU A 35 -20.14 -17.65 2.80
C GLU A 35 -20.23 -18.68 1.68
N LYS A 36 -21.41 -19.27 1.49
CA LYS A 36 -21.71 -20.20 0.39
C LYS A 36 -21.38 -19.57 -0.98
N ILE A 37 -21.70 -18.28 -1.16
CA ILE A 37 -21.40 -17.58 -2.42
C ILE A 37 -19.92 -17.24 -2.51
N THR A 38 -19.31 -16.68 -1.46
CA THR A 38 -17.90 -16.25 -1.51
C THR A 38 -16.89 -17.41 -1.57
N GLN A 39 -17.27 -18.59 -1.09
CA GLN A 39 -16.45 -19.81 -1.15
C GLN A 39 -16.66 -20.63 -2.44
N SER A 40 -17.69 -20.30 -3.22
CA SER A 40 -17.98 -21.02 -4.45
C SER A 40 -16.93 -20.74 -5.52
N ALA A 41 -16.56 -21.79 -6.27
CA ALA A 41 -15.71 -21.66 -7.45
C ALA A 41 -16.48 -21.18 -8.68
N THR A 42 -17.82 -21.29 -8.66
CA THR A 42 -18.71 -20.90 -9.76
C THR A 42 -19.86 -20.04 -9.25
N ILE A 43 -20.38 -19.16 -10.10
CA ILE A 43 -21.55 -18.34 -9.79
C ILE A 43 -22.73 -18.87 -10.61
N ASP A 44 -23.63 -19.60 -9.94
CA ASP A 44 -24.89 -20.00 -10.57
C ASP A 44 -25.84 -18.79 -10.76
N PRO A 45 -26.90 -18.90 -11.58
CA PRO A 45 -27.80 -17.78 -11.86
C PRO A 45 -28.47 -17.18 -10.62
N SER A 46 -28.74 -17.99 -9.58
CA SER A 46 -29.36 -17.51 -8.33
C SER A 46 -28.35 -16.73 -7.49
N ALA A 47 -27.13 -17.23 -7.34
CA ALA A 47 -26.03 -16.52 -6.70
C ALA A 47 -25.70 -15.21 -7.43
N LYS A 48 -25.80 -15.19 -8.77
CA LYS A 48 -25.59 -13.97 -9.56
C LYS A 48 -26.59 -12.88 -9.21
N ALA A 49 -27.87 -13.22 -9.04
CA ALA A 49 -28.89 -12.24 -8.67
C ALA A 49 -28.62 -11.63 -7.27
N ASP A 50 -28.19 -12.45 -6.31
CA ASP A 50 -27.84 -11.99 -4.96
C ASP A 50 -26.59 -11.11 -4.97
N ILE A 51 -25.58 -11.46 -5.75
CA ILE A 51 -24.38 -10.64 -5.93
C ILE A 51 -24.72 -9.29 -6.55
N THR A 52 -25.56 -9.26 -7.59
CA THR A 52 -25.99 -7.99 -8.21
C THR A 52 -26.71 -7.11 -7.20
N LYS A 53 -27.69 -7.65 -6.45
CA LYS A 53 -28.39 -6.88 -5.40
C LYS A 53 -27.43 -6.35 -4.34
N PHE A 54 -26.47 -7.17 -3.92
CA PHE A 54 -25.44 -6.77 -2.96
C PHE A 54 -24.57 -5.62 -3.50
N ILE A 55 -24.10 -5.73 -4.75
CA ILE A 55 -23.32 -4.70 -5.43
C ILE A 55 -24.14 -3.42 -5.55
N ASP A 56 -25.36 -3.48 -6.04
CA ASP A 56 -26.24 -2.32 -6.22
C ASP A 56 -26.44 -1.57 -4.91
N GLN A 57 -26.67 -2.29 -3.81
CA GLN A 57 -26.82 -1.69 -2.48
C GLN A 57 -25.52 -1.03 -2.01
N ALA A 58 -24.37 -1.68 -2.20
CA ALA A 58 -23.07 -1.10 -1.83
C ALA A 58 -22.76 0.15 -2.65
N ILE A 59 -22.99 0.12 -3.97
CA ILE A 59 -22.78 1.25 -4.88
C ILE A 59 -23.74 2.40 -4.54
N LYS A 60 -25.01 2.11 -4.23
CA LYS A 60 -25.97 3.12 -3.74
C LYS A 60 -25.47 3.80 -2.47
N ASN A 61 -24.97 3.02 -1.51
CA ASN A 61 -24.44 3.56 -0.26
C ASN A 61 -23.18 4.42 -0.48
N LEU A 62 -22.27 4.00 -1.37
CA LEU A 62 -21.05 4.75 -1.69
C LEU A 62 -21.33 6.09 -2.38
N LYS A 63 -22.45 6.20 -3.10
CA LYS A 63 -22.87 7.45 -3.76
C LYS A 63 -23.64 8.39 -2.82
N SER A 64 -23.90 7.98 -1.58
CA SER A 64 -24.57 8.82 -0.58
C SER A 64 -23.75 10.06 -0.23
N THR A 65 -24.45 11.12 0.19
CA THR A 65 -23.83 12.32 0.77
C THR A 65 -23.55 12.16 2.26
N ASP A 66 -24.19 11.20 2.94
CA ASP A 66 -23.94 10.90 4.34
C ASP A 66 -22.65 10.08 4.52
N PRO A 67 -21.63 10.58 5.25
CA PRO A 67 -20.38 9.88 5.48
C PRO A 67 -20.53 8.50 6.15
N LEU A 68 -21.52 8.32 7.03
CA LEU A 68 -21.76 7.04 7.69
C LEU A 68 -22.30 6.00 6.69
N THR A 69 -23.23 6.41 5.84
CA THR A 69 -23.74 5.56 4.75
C THR A 69 -22.64 5.15 3.77
N VAL A 70 -21.77 6.08 3.36
CA VAL A 70 -20.63 5.76 2.47
C VAL A 70 -19.69 4.74 3.11
N ARG A 71 -19.35 4.93 4.40
CA ARG A 71 -18.50 4.00 5.15
C ARG A 71 -19.16 2.62 5.29
N SER A 72 -20.48 2.58 5.50
CA SER A 72 -21.24 1.32 5.51
C SER A 72 -21.15 0.60 4.16
N GLY A 73 -21.35 1.31 3.05
CA GLY A 73 -21.18 0.75 1.70
C GLY A 73 -19.79 0.16 1.45
N ARG A 74 -18.73 0.83 1.93
CA ARG A 74 -17.36 0.29 1.91
C ARG A 74 -17.24 -0.97 2.77
N GLU A 75 -17.67 -0.92 4.02
CA GLU A 75 -17.50 -2.04 4.97
C GLU A 75 -18.26 -3.29 4.52
N MET A 76 -19.42 -3.14 3.86
CA MET A 76 -20.14 -4.26 3.26
C MET A 76 -19.22 -5.09 2.36
N VAL A 77 -18.59 -4.44 1.37
CA VAL A 77 -17.75 -5.15 0.39
C VAL A 77 -16.43 -5.58 1.02
N VAL A 78 -15.75 -4.69 1.73
CA VAL A 78 -14.45 -4.98 2.35
C VAL A 78 -14.56 -6.17 3.31
N SER A 79 -15.57 -6.19 4.18
CA SER A 79 -15.74 -7.28 5.14
C SER A 79 -16.03 -8.63 4.47
N SER A 80 -16.82 -8.66 3.40
CA SER A 80 -17.03 -9.88 2.60
C SER A 80 -15.78 -10.35 1.87
N MET A 81 -14.88 -9.43 1.49
CA MET A 81 -13.66 -9.77 0.75
C MET A 81 -12.46 -10.12 1.64
N THR A 82 -12.43 -9.67 2.91
CA THR A 82 -11.25 -9.80 3.78
C THR A 82 -11.48 -10.56 5.08
N LYS A 83 -12.71 -10.60 5.62
CA LYS A 83 -13.00 -11.30 6.89
C LYS A 83 -13.51 -12.72 6.69
N GLN A 84 -13.91 -13.07 5.47
CA GLN A 84 -14.34 -14.41 5.08
C GLN A 84 -13.21 -15.12 4.32
N GLN A 85 -13.15 -16.44 4.39
CA GLN A 85 -12.31 -17.23 3.48
C GLN A 85 -12.92 -17.17 2.09
N VAL A 86 -12.48 -16.22 1.26
CA VAL A 86 -12.97 -16.04 -0.10
C VAL A 86 -12.19 -16.94 -1.06
N ASN A 87 -12.91 -17.67 -1.89
CA ASN A 87 -12.31 -18.49 -2.94
C ASN A 87 -11.51 -17.60 -3.92
N PRO A 88 -10.23 -17.88 -4.20
CA PRO A 88 -9.44 -17.12 -5.17
C PRO A 88 -10.11 -17.00 -6.54
N ALA A 89 -10.85 -18.02 -6.99
CA ALA A 89 -11.57 -18.01 -8.27
C ALA A 89 -12.81 -17.08 -8.26
N PHE A 90 -13.39 -16.80 -7.09
CA PHE A 90 -14.53 -15.89 -6.96
C PHE A 90 -14.13 -14.43 -7.16
N ARG A 91 -12.95 -14.03 -6.67
CA ARG A 91 -12.50 -12.62 -6.66
C ARG A 91 -12.50 -11.97 -8.05
N PRO A 92 -11.95 -12.58 -9.12
CA PRO A 92 -12.01 -12.00 -10.47
C PRO A 92 -13.44 -11.84 -10.98
N VAL A 93 -14.32 -12.82 -10.74
CA VAL A 93 -15.69 -12.76 -11.24
C VAL A 93 -16.48 -11.67 -10.53
N PHE A 94 -16.34 -11.55 -9.20
CA PHE A 94 -16.94 -10.45 -8.44
C PHE A 94 -16.36 -9.09 -8.84
N ALA A 95 -15.04 -9.01 -9.04
CA ALA A 95 -14.37 -7.79 -9.50
C ALA A 95 -14.89 -7.32 -10.86
N ALA A 96 -15.09 -8.24 -11.81
CA ALA A 96 -15.65 -7.93 -13.13
C ALA A 96 -17.05 -7.31 -13.04
N MET A 97 -17.84 -7.67 -12.02
CA MET A 97 -19.17 -7.12 -11.79
C MET A 97 -19.13 -5.73 -11.12
N ILE A 98 -18.25 -5.51 -10.13
CA ILE A 98 -18.27 -4.27 -9.32
C ILE A 98 -17.34 -3.16 -9.85
N LEU A 99 -16.21 -3.51 -10.48
CA LEU A 99 -15.21 -2.52 -10.92
C LEU A 99 -15.77 -1.45 -11.88
N PRO A 100 -16.67 -1.74 -12.85
CA PRO A 100 -17.23 -0.71 -13.72
C PRO A 100 -17.91 0.43 -12.96
N ASP A 101 -18.59 0.15 -11.86
CA ASP A 101 -19.25 1.20 -11.06
C ASP A 101 -18.30 1.89 -10.09
N LEU A 102 -17.31 1.17 -9.54
CA LEU A 102 -16.25 1.80 -8.74
C LEU A 102 -15.44 2.78 -9.57
N LYS A 103 -15.13 2.44 -10.83
CA LYS A 103 -14.45 3.35 -11.79
C LYS A 103 -15.19 4.67 -11.92
N LYS A 104 -16.52 4.64 -12.09
CA LYS A 104 -17.36 5.85 -12.19
C LYS A 104 -17.34 6.69 -10.91
N ILE A 105 -17.28 6.06 -9.73
CA ILE A 105 -17.21 6.77 -8.44
C ILE A 105 -15.84 7.42 -8.27
N ILE A 106 -14.76 6.72 -8.63
CA ILE A 106 -13.38 7.21 -8.48
C ILE A 106 -13.10 8.42 -9.38
N THR A 107 -13.70 8.45 -10.56
CA THR A 107 -13.60 9.60 -11.48
C THR A 107 -14.59 10.72 -11.17
N SER A 108 -15.43 10.59 -10.14
CA SER A 108 -16.38 11.63 -9.72
C SER A 108 -15.71 12.74 -8.89
N ALA A 109 -16.42 13.84 -8.66
CA ALA A 109 -15.88 15.00 -7.95
C ALA A 109 -15.60 14.76 -6.45
N SER A 110 -16.24 13.77 -5.82
CA SER A 110 -16.12 13.56 -4.37
C SER A 110 -14.88 12.72 -4.02
N ALA A 111 -13.82 13.39 -3.55
CA ALA A 111 -12.61 12.72 -3.08
C ALA A 111 -12.91 11.71 -1.96
N PHE A 112 -13.86 12.00 -1.08
CA PHE A 112 -14.25 11.08 -0.01
C PHE A 112 -14.89 9.79 -0.56
N GLN A 113 -15.80 9.90 -1.53
CA GLN A 113 -16.41 8.72 -2.15
C GLN A 113 -15.37 7.92 -2.95
N ALA A 114 -14.50 8.62 -3.69
CA ALA A 114 -13.40 8.02 -4.45
C ALA A 114 -12.40 7.26 -3.56
N THR A 115 -12.01 7.82 -2.41
CA THR A 115 -11.16 7.12 -1.43
C THR A 115 -11.81 5.83 -0.95
N ASN A 116 -13.10 5.87 -0.57
CA ASN A 116 -13.80 4.68 -0.10
C ASN A 116 -13.96 3.62 -1.21
N ALA A 117 -14.15 4.05 -2.46
CA ALA A 117 -14.19 3.15 -3.61
C ALA A 117 -12.81 2.50 -3.88
N LEU A 118 -11.70 3.24 -3.75
CA LEU A 118 -10.35 2.68 -3.87
C LEU A 118 -10.04 1.66 -2.77
N GLU A 119 -10.53 1.88 -1.54
CA GLU A 119 -10.40 0.88 -0.46
C GLU A 119 -11.15 -0.41 -0.78
N ILE A 120 -12.29 -0.34 -1.50
CA ILE A 120 -12.97 -1.53 -2.00
C ILE A 120 -12.11 -2.23 -3.06
N VAL A 121 -11.58 -1.48 -4.04
CA VAL A 121 -10.70 -2.05 -5.08
C VAL A 121 -9.55 -2.82 -4.43
N LYS A 122 -8.89 -2.22 -3.42
CA LYS A 122 -7.82 -2.86 -2.66
C LYS A 122 -8.26 -4.17 -2.01
N ALA A 123 -9.48 -4.25 -1.48
CA ALA A 123 -10.00 -5.45 -0.82
C ALA A 123 -10.32 -6.60 -1.79
N LEU A 124 -10.54 -6.31 -3.09
CA LEU A 124 -10.84 -7.34 -4.10
C LEU A 124 -9.69 -8.34 -4.27
N GLN A 125 -8.44 -7.86 -4.21
CA GLN A 125 -7.23 -8.69 -4.23
C GLN A 125 -7.21 -9.70 -5.39
N CYS A 126 -7.45 -9.20 -6.60
CA CYS A 126 -7.36 -9.96 -7.85
C CYS A 126 -6.56 -9.19 -8.92
N PRO A 127 -6.09 -9.84 -9.99
CA PRO A 127 -5.27 -9.18 -11.02
C PRO A 127 -5.87 -7.88 -11.58
N ASP A 128 -7.18 -7.86 -11.88
CA ASP A 128 -7.86 -6.68 -12.42
C ASP A 128 -7.88 -5.51 -11.43
N SER A 129 -8.07 -5.81 -10.14
CA SER A 129 -8.01 -4.79 -9.09
C SER A 129 -6.60 -4.21 -8.91
N ILE A 130 -5.57 -5.03 -9.05
CA ILE A 130 -4.16 -4.60 -8.96
C ILE A 130 -3.81 -3.73 -10.16
N SER A 131 -4.15 -4.18 -11.37
CA SER A 131 -3.94 -3.41 -12.59
C SER A 131 -4.62 -2.05 -12.50
N PHE A 132 -5.87 -2.03 -12.01
CA PHE A 132 -6.61 -0.80 -11.83
C PHE A 132 -5.97 0.11 -10.78
N LEU A 133 -5.53 -0.40 -9.61
CA LEU A 133 -4.79 0.42 -8.64
C LEU A 133 -3.51 1.02 -9.25
N ALA A 134 -2.77 0.25 -10.04
CA ALA A 134 -1.57 0.74 -10.71
C ALA A 134 -1.90 1.86 -11.70
N GLU A 135 -2.98 1.74 -12.47
CA GLU A 135 -3.45 2.81 -13.34
C GLU A 135 -3.77 4.09 -12.56
N GLN A 136 -4.28 3.98 -11.34
CA GLN A 136 -4.60 5.11 -10.46
C GLN A 136 -3.38 5.75 -9.80
N THR A 137 -2.17 5.18 -9.89
CA THR A 137 -0.94 5.87 -9.45
C THR A 137 -0.38 6.82 -10.50
N ALA A 138 -0.87 6.75 -11.75
CA ALA A 138 -0.40 7.64 -12.81
C ALA A 138 -1.09 9.02 -12.73
N VAL A 139 -0.30 10.10 -12.66
CA VAL A 139 -0.78 11.49 -12.63
C VAL A 139 -1.79 11.78 -13.76
N LYS A 140 -1.55 11.24 -14.96
CA LYS A 140 -2.42 11.41 -16.13
C LYS A 140 -3.83 10.83 -15.95
N ASN A 141 -3.96 9.77 -15.15
CA ASN A 141 -5.21 9.06 -14.93
C ASN A 141 -5.90 9.57 -13.66
N GLN A 142 -5.10 9.96 -12.66
CA GLN A 142 -5.60 10.42 -11.37
C GLN A 142 -4.88 11.71 -10.94
N PRO A 143 -5.46 12.91 -11.22
CA PRO A 143 -4.83 14.19 -10.90
C PRO A 143 -4.66 14.46 -9.40
N SER A 144 -5.53 13.91 -8.56
CA SER A 144 -5.48 14.10 -7.10
C SER A 144 -4.39 13.24 -6.44
N SER A 145 -3.38 13.89 -5.83
CA SER A 145 -2.29 13.18 -5.14
C SER A 145 -2.78 12.36 -3.94
N SER A 146 -3.83 12.79 -3.24
CA SER A 146 -4.39 12.02 -2.12
C SER A 146 -5.00 10.70 -2.57
N LEU A 147 -5.61 10.66 -3.76
CA LEU A 147 -6.16 9.43 -4.32
C LEU A 147 -5.07 8.54 -4.92
N ARG A 148 -4.03 9.13 -5.54
CA ARG A 148 -2.82 8.38 -5.93
C ARG A 148 -2.13 7.73 -4.72
N LEU A 149 -2.05 8.46 -3.60
CA LEU A 149 -1.51 7.93 -2.34
C LEU A 149 -2.28 6.71 -1.84
N VAL A 150 -3.61 6.75 -1.90
CA VAL A 150 -4.47 5.61 -1.53
C VAL A 150 -4.19 4.42 -2.46
N ALA A 151 -4.10 4.65 -3.77
CA ALA A 151 -3.82 3.60 -4.75
C ALA A 151 -2.43 2.96 -4.54
N ALA A 152 -1.38 3.78 -4.43
CA ALA A 152 -0.01 3.33 -4.16
C ALA A 152 0.09 2.62 -2.80
N GLY A 153 -0.59 3.14 -1.78
CA GLY A 153 -0.72 2.51 -0.46
C GLY A 153 -1.41 1.15 -0.50
N GLY A 154 -2.42 0.99 -1.35
CA GLY A 154 -3.06 -0.29 -1.63
C GLY A 154 -2.06 -1.33 -2.13
N LEU A 155 -1.31 -0.98 -3.18
CA LEU A 155 -0.29 -1.86 -3.78
C LEU A 155 0.87 -2.17 -2.82
N ALA A 156 1.35 -1.16 -2.08
CA ALA A 156 2.39 -1.28 -1.08
C ALA A 156 2.04 -2.25 0.06
N THR A 157 0.75 -2.40 0.37
CA THR A 157 0.25 -3.23 1.48
C THR A 157 -0.36 -4.55 1.03
N MET A 158 -0.20 -4.93 -0.23
CA MET A 158 -0.65 -6.24 -0.71
C MET A 158 0.16 -7.34 -0.01
N ARG A 159 -0.46 -7.94 1.02
CA ARG A 159 0.10 -9.07 1.78
C ARG A 159 -0.60 -10.39 1.48
N THR A 160 -1.76 -10.35 0.82
CA THR A 160 -2.50 -11.56 0.47
C THR A 160 -1.86 -12.25 -0.73
N PRO A 161 -1.83 -13.60 -0.77
CA PRO A 161 -1.31 -14.31 -1.92
C PRO A 161 -2.20 -14.05 -3.14
N ILE A 162 -1.70 -13.29 -4.11
CA ILE A 162 -2.33 -13.14 -5.42
C ILE A 162 -1.31 -13.64 -6.42
N GLU A 163 -1.57 -14.80 -7.01
CA GLU A 163 -0.75 -15.32 -8.10
C GLU A 163 -0.95 -14.44 -9.33
N LEU A 164 0.14 -13.82 -9.78
CA LEU A 164 0.17 -13.04 -11.00
C LEU A 164 0.95 -13.80 -12.06
N THR A 165 0.43 -13.82 -13.29
CA THR A 165 1.24 -14.22 -14.44
C THR A 165 2.35 -13.19 -14.70
N SER A 166 3.43 -13.59 -15.39
CA SER A 166 4.53 -12.67 -15.71
C SER A 166 4.05 -11.44 -16.47
N GLY A 167 3.12 -11.62 -17.43
CA GLY A 167 2.54 -10.51 -18.19
C GLY A 167 1.75 -9.53 -17.32
N GLN A 168 0.99 -10.03 -16.35
CA GLN A 168 0.25 -9.18 -15.40
C GLN A 168 1.18 -8.41 -14.47
N ALA A 169 2.16 -9.10 -13.88
CA ALA A 169 3.14 -8.47 -12.99
C ALA A 169 3.98 -7.41 -13.72
N ASP A 170 4.49 -7.73 -14.92
CA ASP A 170 5.30 -6.81 -15.71
C ASP A 170 4.48 -5.61 -16.21
N GLY A 171 3.21 -5.80 -16.55
CA GLY A 171 2.29 -4.72 -16.91
C GLY A 171 2.13 -3.71 -15.78
N VAL A 172 1.87 -4.21 -14.56
CA VAL A 172 1.78 -3.37 -13.35
C VAL A 172 3.10 -2.65 -13.07
N LEU A 173 4.23 -3.36 -13.14
CA LEU A 173 5.56 -2.79 -12.89
C LEU A 173 5.95 -1.71 -13.90
N LYS A 174 5.57 -1.84 -15.17
CA LYS A 174 5.76 -0.79 -16.18
C LYS A 174 4.98 0.48 -15.84
N ILE A 175 3.74 0.33 -15.38
CA ILE A 175 2.92 1.47 -14.98
C ILE A 175 3.52 2.14 -13.73
N LEU A 176 3.87 1.37 -12.71
CA LEU A 176 4.48 1.88 -11.47
C LEU A 176 5.82 2.59 -11.76
N GLY A 177 6.71 1.95 -12.54
CA GLY A 177 8.00 2.53 -12.91
C GLY A 177 7.86 3.83 -13.72
N SER A 178 6.85 3.95 -14.57
CA SER A 178 6.58 5.21 -15.29
C SER A 178 5.94 6.28 -14.41
N SER A 179 5.10 5.87 -13.46
CA SER A 179 4.35 6.78 -12.60
C SER A 179 5.25 7.39 -11.53
N VAL A 180 6.09 6.57 -10.88
CA VAL A 180 6.97 7.03 -9.80
C VAL A 180 7.92 8.14 -10.24
N ILE A 181 8.53 8.04 -11.43
CA ILE A 181 9.46 9.07 -11.93
C ILE A 181 8.77 10.37 -12.35
N LYS A 182 7.45 10.35 -12.55
CA LYS A 182 6.63 11.53 -12.88
C LYS A 182 5.98 12.15 -11.65
N GLU A 183 6.10 11.51 -10.50
CA GLU A 183 5.49 11.98 -9.27
C GLU A 183 6.26 13.17 -8.70
N THR A 184 5.50 14.15 -8.21
CA THR A 184 6.01 15.39 -7.63
C THR A 184 5.77 15.48 -6.13
N ASP A 185 4.85 14.64 -5.60
CA ASP A 185 4.58 14.48 -4.17
C ASP A 185 5.46 13.37 -3.58
N TRP A 186 6.31 13.73 -2.61
CA TRP A 186 7.24 12.78 -2.00
C TRP A 186 6.55 11.65 -1.24
N MET A 187 5.35 11.88 -0.69
CA MET A 187 4.61 10.84 0.02
C MET A 187 4.11 9.80 -0.98
N VAL A 188 3.51 10.25 -2.10
CA VAL A 188 3.04 9.34 -3.15
C VAL A 188 4.22 8.56 -3.74
N ALA A 189 5.31 9.23 -4.10
CA ALA A 189 6.52 8.58 -4.62
C ALA A 189 7.07 7.52 -3.65
N SER A 190 7.02 7.79 -2.34
CA SER A 190 7.49 6.82 -1.34
C SER A 190 6.63 5.54 -1.31
N TYR A 191 5.32 5.66 -1.52
CA TYR A 191 4.42 4.51 -1.59
C TYR A 191 4.51 3.78 -2.93
N ASP A 192 4.75 4.48 -4.03
CA ASP A 192 5.04 3.82 -5.32
C ASP A 192 6.33 3.01 -5.26
N LEU A 193 7.40 3.58 -4.69
CA LEU A 193 8.65 2.86 -4.45
C LEU A 193 8.43 1.66 -3.52
N GLN A 194 7.62 1.82 -2.46
CA GLN A 194 7.24 0.71 -1.58
C GLN A 194 6.43 -0.37 -2.34
N ALA A 195 5.53 0.00 -3.24
CA ALA A 195 4.80 -0.94 -4.08
C ALA A 195 5.74 -1.75 -4.98
N ILE A 196 6.67 -1.09 -5.68
CA ILE A 196 7.71 -1.77 -6.47
C ILE A 196 8.54 -2.71 -5.58
N CYS A 197 8.87 -2.26 -4.37
CA CYS A 197 9.56 -3.05 -3.35
C CYS A 197 8.78 -4.34 -3.00
N THR A 198 7.48 -4.23 -2.74
CA THR A 198 6.60 -5.38 -2.45
C THR A 198 6.57 -6.39 -3.59
N PHE A 199 6.53 -5.94 -4.86
CA PHE A 199 6.59 -6.84 -6.02
C PHE A 199 7.96 -7.53 -6.16
N SER A 200 9.03 -6.89 -5.70
CA SER A 200 10.40 -7.42 -5.85
C SER A 200 10.71 -8.65 -4.99
N THR A 201 9.86 -8.94 -4.00
CA THR A 201 10.08 -10.01 -3.02
C THR A 201 8.87 -10.87 -2.75
N SER A 202 7.68 -10.47 -3.20
CA SER A 202 6.49 -11.30 -3.06
C SER A 202 6.73 -12.66 -3.72
N PRO A 203 6.61 -13.79 -2.98
CA PRO A 203 6.81 -15.12 -3.54
C PRO A 203 5.78 -15.47 -4.63
N GLN A 204 4.68 -14.72 -4.69
CA GLN A 204 3.58 -14.90 -5.65
C GLN A 204 3.80 -14.14 -6.98
N VAL A 205 4.88 -13.36 -7.05
CA VAL A 205 5.31 -12.69 -8.28
C VAL A 205 6.36 -13.57 -8.96
N PRO A 206 6.27 -13.84 -10.28
CA PRO A 206 7.27 -14.63 -11.00
C PRO A 206 8.69 -14.07 -10.84
N LYS A 207 9.70 -14.94 -10.75
CA LYS A 207 11.09 -14.55 -10.47
C LYS A 207 11.67 -13.53 -11.44
N ALA A 208 11.32 -13.63 -12.73
CA ALA A 208 11.72 -12.64 -13.74
C ALA A 208 11.10 -11.25 -13.46
N SER A 209 9.81 -11.21 -13.12
CA SER A 209 9.11 -9.98 -12.74
C SER A 209 9.63 -9.40 -11.41
N GLN A 210 10.02 -10.25 -10.46
CA GLN A 210 10.71 -9.80 -9.24
C GLN A 210 12.03 -9.08 -9.59
N ALA A 211 12.83 -9.65 -10.49
CA ALA A 211 14.08 -9.03 -10.94
C ALA A 211 13.82 -7.70 -11.69
N PHE A 212 12.77 -7.64 -12.52
CA PHE A 212 12.34 -6.41 -13.18
C PHE A 212 11.96 -5.33 -12.16
N ALA A 213 11.22 -5.69 -11.10
CA ALA A 213 10.88 -4.78 -10.02
C ALA A 213 12.12 -4.24 -9.29
N ARG A 214 13.12 -5.09 -9.03
CA ARG A 214 14.41 -4.67 -8.45
C ARG A 214 15.12 -3.64 -9.32
N THR A 215 15.19 -3.87 -10.63
CA THR A 215 15.76 -2.92 -11.59
C THR A 215 14.99 -1.60 -11.62
N ALA A 216 13.65 -1.65 -11.60
CA ALA A 216 12.81 -0.46 -11.55
C ALA A 216 13.05 0.35 -10.26
N LEU A 217 13.19 -0.32 -9.12
CA LEU A 217 13.49 0.32 -7.83
C LEU A 217 14.84 1.07 -7.88
N VAL A 218 15.91 0.40 -8.31
CA VAL A 218 17.25 1.01 -8.42
C VAL A 218 17.21 2.21 -9.36
N SER A 219 16.54 2.07 -10.52
CA SER A 219 16.44 3.14 -11.52
C SER A 219 15.66 4.34 -10.99
N ALA A 220 14.54 4.12 -10.28
CA ALA A 220 13.74 5.19 -9.71
C ALA A 220 14.48 5.94 -8.58
N LEU A 221 15.20 5.22 -7.73
CA LEU A 221 16.05 5.84 -6.69
C LEU A 221 17.16 6.69 -7.32
N GLY A 222 17.86 6.16 -8.32
CA GLY A 222 18.87 6.90 -9.07
C GLY A 222 18.29 8.15 -9.74
N TYR A 223 17.14 8.01 -10.40
CA TYR A 223 16.42 9.13 -11.02
C TYR A 223 16.18 10.27 -10.02
N PHE A 224 15.56 9.99 -8.87
CA PHE A 224 15.26 11.03 -7.88
C PHE A 224 16.52 11.71 -7.35
N VAL A 225 17.57 10.96 -7.02
CA VAL A 225 18.82 11.53 -6.51
C VAL A 225 19.45 12.46 -7.55
N THR A 226 19.52 12.04 -8.81
CA THR A 226 20.03 12.88 -9.90
C THR A 226 19.15 14.12 -10.13
N GLN A 227 17.82 13.99 -10.08
CA GLN A 227 16.93 15.16 -10.25
C GLN A 227 17.00 16.13 -9.07
N ILE A 228 17.15 15.64 -7.83
CA ILE A 228 17.35 16.49 -6.64
C ILE A 228 18.62 17.31 -6.82
N ARG A 229 19.73 16.69 -7.25
CA ARG A 229 20.99 17.39 -7.54
C ARG A 229 20.81 18.50 -8.58
N LYS A 230 20.05 18.22 -9.63
CA LYS A 230 19.77 19.16 -10.72
C LYS A 230 18.78 20.27 -10.32
N GLY A 231 18.11 20.16 -9.17
CA GLY A 231 17.07 21.08 -8.75
C GLY A 231 15.78 21.01 -9.57
N THR A 232 15.58 19.93 -10.34
CA THR A 232 14.40 19.74 -11.20
C THR A 232 13.22 19.09 -10.48
N VAL A 233 13.47 18.46 -9.33
CA VAL A 233 12.45 18.01 -8.38
C VAL A 233 12.69 18.66 -7.02
N LYS A 234 11.63 18.73 -6.23
CA LYS A 234 11.66 19.28 -4.87
C LYS A 234 12.64 18.51 -3.99
N SER A 235 13.42 19.22 -3.17
CA SER A 235 14.40 18.63 -2.25
C SER A 235 13.78 17.67 -1.24
N GLU A 236 12.48 17.83 -0.92
CA GLU A 236 11.68 16.94 -0.08
C GLU A 236 11.59 15.52 -0.64
N MET A 237 11.85 15.31 -1.94
CA MET A 237 11.85 13.99 -2.55
C MET A 237 12.92 13.06 -1.94
N ILE A 238 13.92 13.63 -1.23
CA ILE A 238 14.87 12.84 -0.43
C ILE A 238 14.18 11.99 0.63
N ARG A 239 13.01 12.41 1.13
CA ARG A 239 12.21 11.64 2.11
C ARG A 239 11.70 10.34 1.49
N ALA A 240 11.30 10.37 0.22
CA ALA A 240 10.89 9.19 -0.53
C ALA A 240 12.07 8.22 -0.70
N VAL A 241 13.25 8.74 -1.05
CA VAL A 241 14.49 7.96 -1.15
C VAL A 241 14.83 7.29 0.19
N ASN A 242 14.86 8.06 1.29
CA ASN A 242 15.17 7.53 2.62
C ASN A 242 14.20 6.44 3.06
N ARG A 243 12.89 6.70 2.94
CA ARG A 243 11.86 5.73 3.34
C ARG A 243 11.98 4.44 2.53
N SER A 244 12.26 4.54 1.23
CA SER A 244 12.36 3.37 0.35
C SER A 244 13.60 2.53 0.64
N LEU A 245 14.74 3.16 0.91
CA LEU A 245 15.95 2.47 1.37
C LEU A 245 15.70 1.76 2.71
N ALA A 246 15.06 2.45 3.67
CA ALA A 246 14.75 1.87 4.97
C ALA A 246 13.77 0.68 4.87
N ILE A 247 12.74 0.78 4.04
CA ILE A 247 11.79 -0.31 3.78
C ILE A 247 12.50 -1.48 3.10
N TYR A 248 13.33 -1.22 2.08
CA TYR A 248 14.09 -2.27 1.43
C TYR A 248 14.96 -3.03 2.44
N MET A 249 15.65 -2.28 3.30
CA MET A 249 16.48 -2.83 4.36
C MET A 249 15.71 -3.67 5.38
N ARG A 250 14.57 -3.18 5.85
CA ARG A 250 13.77 -3.83 6.90
C ARG A 250 12.97 -5.02 6.37
N ASP A 251 12.35 -4.87 5.21
CA ASP A 251 11.33 -5.78 4.72
C ASP A 251 11.85 -6.74 3.64
N GLN A 252 12.84 -6.33 2.83
CA GLN A 252 13.28 -7.12 1.67
C GLN A 252 14.56 -7.88 1.86
N VAL A 253 15.56 -7.29 2.53
CA VAL A 253 16.81 -7.99 2.83
C VAL A 253 16.57 -9.33 3.55
N PRO A 254 15.63 -9.45 4.51
CA PRO A 254 15.34 -10.74 5.15
C PRO A 254 14.69 -11.79 4.24
N LEU A 255 14.06 -11.37 3.14
CA LEU A 255 13.28 -12.24 2.24
C LEU A 255 14.04 -12.59 0.95
N ALA A 256 15.04 -11.78 0.57
CA ALA A 256 15.82 -11.93 -0.65
C ALA A 256 17.00 -12.90 -0.47
N THR A 257 17.46 -13.50 -1.57
CA THR A 257 18.69 -14.30 -1.54
C THR A 257 19.90 -13.39 -1.32
N GLN A 258 20.98 -13.91 -0.73
CA GLN A 258 22.21 -13.14 -0.53
C GLN A 258 22.77 -12.60 -1.86
N ALA A 259 22.65 -13.36 -2.95
CA ALA A 259 23.06 -12.94 -4.28
C ALA A 259 22.21 -11.77 -4.82
N ASP A 260 20.88 -11.82 -4.65
CA ASP A 260 19.98 -10.73 -5.04
C ASP A 260 20.26 -9.44 -4.25
N VAL A 261 20.49 -9.56 -2.94
CA VAL A 261 20.84 -8.42 -2.08
C VAL A 261 22.17 -7.82 -2.55
N ALA A 262 23.21 -8.64 -2.77
CA ALA A 262 24.50 -8.16 -3.25
C ALA A 262 24.39 -7.45 -4.61
N ALA A 263 23.59 -8.00 -5.53
CA ALA A 263 23.37 -7.40 -6.85
C ALA A 263 22.68 -6.03 -6.76
N ILE A 264 21.61 -5.90 -5.96
CA ILE A 264 20.95 -4.61 -5.75
C ILE A 264 21.91 -3.61 -5.10
N MET A 265 22.59 -4.01 -4.02
CA MET A 265 23.46 -3.09 -3.28
C MET A 265 24.58 -2.58 -4.18
N LYS A 266 25.17 -3.45 -4.99
CA LYS A 266 26.16 -3.07 -5.99
C LYS A 266 25.58 -2.10 -7.02
N ALA A 267 24.36 -2.35 -7.51
CA ALA A 267 23.69 -1.45 -8.45
C ALA A 267 23.33 -0.09 -7.83
N LEU A 268 23.10 -0.03 -6.52
CA LEU A 268 22.84 1.20 -5.78
C LEU A 268 24.11 1.99 -5.43
N GLU A 269 25.31 1.42 -5.55
CA GLU A 269 26.55 2.04 -5.05
C GLU A 269 26.74 3.48 -5.54
N SER A 270 26.54 3.73 -6.84
CA SER A 270 26.65 5.08 -7.42
C SER A 270 25.60 6.02 -6.83
N THR A 271 24.34 5.59 -6.76
CA THR A 271 23.24 6.35 -6.16
C THR A 271 23.51 6.70 -4.70
N LEU A 272 24.05 5.75 -3.92
CA LEU A 272 24.40 5.95 -2.51
C LEU A 272 25.52 6.98 -2.32
N LYS A 273 26.56 6.93 -3.18
CA LYS A 273 27.62 7.97 -3.21
C LYS A 273 27.06 9.33 -3.61
N GLU A 274 26.13 9.35 -4.55
CA GLU A 274 25.50 10.58 -5.01
C GLU A 274 24.64 11.21 -3.92
N ILE A 275 23.88 10.44 -3.13
CA ILE A 275 23.09 10.94 -1.98
C ILE A 275 23.98 11.71 -1.00
N LYS A 276 25.14 11.17 -0.65
CA LYS A 276 26.09 11.79 0.30
C LYS A 276 26.64 13.13 -0.17
N SER A 277 26.65 13.38 -1.47
CA SER A 277 27.17 14.60 -2.08
C SER A 277 26.07 15.56 -2.54
N LEU A 278 24.81 15.33 -2.12
CA LEU A 278 23.73 16.27 -2.37
C LEU A 278 23.91 17.52 -1.49
N PRO A 279 23.62 18.72 -2.03
CA PRO A 279 23.61 19.94 -1.23
C PRO A 279 22.47 19.85 -0.20
N VAL A 280 22.82 19.99 1.07
CA VAL A 280 21.84 19.97 2.17
C VAL A 280 21.11 21.32 2.21
N PRO A 281 19.77 21.34 2.16
CA PRO A 281 18.99 22.56 2.36
C PRO A 281 19.29 23.19 3.72
N LYS A 282 19.18 24.52 3.84
CA LYS A 282 19.35 25.21 5.13
C LYS A 282 18.07 25.18 5.97
N GLU A 283 16.91 25.15 5.30
CA GLU A 283 15.59 25.18 5.90
C GLU A 283 14.60 24.38 5.04
N PRO A 284 13.46 23.96 5.60
CA PRO A 284 13.15 23.95 7.03
C PRO A 284 13.99 22.88 7.78
N ASP A 285 14.15 23.01 9.10
CA ASP A 285 14.91 22.05 9.93
C ASP A 285 14.50 20.59 9.69
N SER A 286 13.20 20.36 9.55
CA SER A 286 12.65 19.04 9.25
C SER A 286 13.23 18.42 7.97
N LEU A 287 13.61 19.23 6.98
CA LEU A 287 14.22 18.80 5.73
C LEU A 287 15.72 18.53 5.94
N VAL A 288 16.42 19.35 6.70
CA VAL A 288 17.82 19.11 7.11
C VAL A 288 17.94 17.76 7.82
N GLU A 289 17.04 17.49 8.75
CA GLU A 289 16.95 16.19 9.45
C GLU A 289 16.72 15.03 8.48
N ALA A 290 15.91 15.21 7.44
CA ALA A 290 15.68 14.17 6.44
C ALA A 290 16.95 13.83 5.64
N TYR A 291 17.78 14.84 5.30
CA TYR A 291 19.09 14.63 4.68
C TYR A 291 20.07 13.95 5.63
N ALA A 292 20.08 14.31 6.92
CA ALA A 292 20.89 13.62 7.93
C ALA A 292 20.47 12.14 8.09
N GLN A 293 19.16 11.88 8.12
CA GLN A 293 18.61 10.52 8.23
C GLN A 293 18.96 9.67 7.00
N VAL A 294 18.82 10.21 5.79
CA VAL A 294 19.18 9.43 4.59
C VAL A 294 20.67 9.12 4.57
N ASN A 295 21.53 10.06 4.98
CA ASN A 295 22.98 9.80 5.06
C ASN A 295 23.29 8.68 6.07
N LYS A 296 22.65 8.67 7.24
CA LYS A 296 22.78 7.59 8.22
C LYS A 296 22.32 6.23 7.66
N THR A 297 21.21 6.22 6.91
CA THR A 297 20.73 5.01 6.23
C THR A 297 21.76 4.53 5.18
N VAL A 298 22.29 5.45 4.37
CA VAL A 298 23.33 5.16 3.38
C VAL A 298 24.60 4.62 4.04
N ASP A 299 25.07 5.21 5.14
CA ASP A 299 26.23 4.74 5.90
C ASP A 299 26.03 3.31 6.39
N THR A 300 24.84 3.02 6.91
CA THR A 300 24.48 1.69 7.39
C THR A 300 24.52 0.68 6.25
N ILE A 301 23.95 1.03 5.09
CA ILE A 301 23.95 0.18 3.90
C ILE A 301 25.38 -0.05 3.40
N GLN A 302 26.17 1.01 3.25
CA GLN A 302 27.54 0.92 2.77
C GLN A 302 28.39 0.05 3.69
N LYS A 303 28.33 0.28 5.02
CA LYS A 303 29.05 -0.53 6.01
C LYS A 303 28.65 -2.00 5.97
N THR A 304 27.36 -2.28 5.82
CA THR A 304 26.82 -3.65 5.90
C THR A 304 27.05 -4.45 4.62
N PHE A 305 26.98 -3.81 3.44
CA PHE A 305 26.93 -4.52 2.15
C PHE A 305 28.02 -4.14 1.15
N LEU A 306 28.63 -2.96 1.24
CA LEU A 306 29.55 -2.43 0.22
C LEU A 306 30.98 -2.18 0.73
N GLY A 307 31.20 -2.15 2.05
CA GLY A 307 32.54 -2.06 2.60
C GLY A 307 32.62 -1.67 4.07
N GLY A 308 33.26 -2.54 4.84
CA GLY A 308 34.24 -2.16 5.85
C GLY A 308 35.34 -3.23 5.91
N LYS A 309 36.56 -2.91 5.45
CA LYS A 309 37.76 -3.58 5.99
C LYS A 309 37.82 -3.18 7.47
N GLY A 310 37.31 -4.05 8.34
CA GLY A 310 37.27 -3.78 9.79
C GLY A 310 36.44 -4.81 10.53
N SER A 311 37.13 -5.79 11.11
CA SER A 311 36.67 -6.67 12.18
C SER A 311 35.60 -7.70 11.81
N ALA A 312 36.04 -8.78 11.17
CA ALA A 312 35.51 -10.09 11.55
C ALA A 312 35.71 -10.25 13.08
N PRO A 313 34.72 -10.77 13.84
CA PRO A 313 35.04 -11.33 15.13
C PRO A 313 35.99 -12.51 14.87
N ALA A 314 37.22 -12.41 15.39
CA ALA A 314 38.05 -13.58 15.59
C ALA A 314 37.30 -14.55 16.53
N GLY A 315 37.15 -15.81 16.10
CA GLY A 315 36.52 -16.90 16.86
C GLY A 315 35.17 -17.31 16.26
N ALA A 316 34.95 -18.52 15.73
CA ALA A 316 35.58 -19.80 16.06
C ALA A 316 35.65 -20.71 14.83
N THR A 317 36.85 -21.15 14.48
CA THR A 317 37.05 -22.45 13.83
C THR A 317 36.77 -23.55 14.84
N GLY A 318 35.49 -23.81 15.11
CA GLY A 318 35.05 -25.06 15.72
C GLY A 318 34.89 -26.08 14.60
N LYS A 319 35.76 -27.11 14.57
CA LYS A 319 35.51 -28.35 13.82
C LYS A 319 34.06 -28.80 14.03
N PRO A 320 33.35 -29.32 13.02
CA PRO A 320 32.08 -29.97 13.26
C PRO A 320 32.31 -31.14 14.23
N ALA A 321 31.64 -31.09 15.38
CA ALA A 321 31.59 -32.20 16.30
C ALA A 321 30.90 -33.37 15.58
N THR A 322 31.58 -34.52 15.55
CA THR A 322 31.01 -35.80 15.16
C THR A 322 29.75 -36.07 15.99
N PRO A 323 28.65 -36.58 15.39
CA PRO A 323 27.49 -37.02 16.16
C PRO A 323 27.90 -38.17 17.09
N PRO A 324 27.36 -38.25 18.31
CA PRO A 324 27.59 -39.41 19.17
C PRO A 324 26.97 -40.66 18.54
N SER A 325 27.75 -41.74 18.48
CA SER A 325 27.29 -43.05 18.02
C SER A 325 26.09 -43.56 18.85
N PRO A 326 25.16 -44.33 18.25
CA PRO A 326 24.04 -44.89 18.99
C PRO A 326 24.53 -45.89 20.05
N PRO A 327 23.85 -46.01 21.21
CA PRO A 327 24.23 -46.97 22.23
C PRO A 327 24.11 -48.40 21.71
N ALA A 328 25.14 -49.20 21.96
CA ALA A 328 25.17 -50.62 21.68
C ALA A 328 24.00 -51.31 22.39
N LYS A 329 23.18 -52.04 21.62
CA LYS A 329 22.21 -52.98 22.19
C LYS A 329 22.97 -54.11 22.87
N LYS A 330 22.60 -54.39 24.12
CA LYS A 330 22.96 -55.64 24.82
C LYS A 330 22.34 -56.83 24.11
#